data_AF-W9T6T0-F1
#
_entry.id   AF-W9T6T0-F1
#
_cell.length_a   1.000
_cell.length_b   1.000
_cell.length_c   1.000
_cell.angle_alpha   90.00
_cell.angle_beta   90.00
_cell.angle_gamma   90.00
#
_symmetry.space_group_name_H-M   'P 1'
#
loop_
_entity.id
_entity.type
_entity.pdbx_description
1 polymer ?
#
loop_
_entity_poly.entity_id
_entity_poly.type
_entity_poly.pdbx_seq_one_letter_code
_entity_poly.pdbx_strand_id
1 'polypeptide(L)' 'MRLERVSFAKRFETYRGAIKLPSQPILEGRLLRMVGLTLEAEGLRAAVGSRCMVINDDSYQPPRSRPR' A
#
# COMPACT_ATOMS: atom_id res chain seq x y z
N MET A 1 -30.35 -25.92 -4.52
CA MET A 1 -29.71 -24.60 -4.49
C MET A 1 -28.88 -24.44 -5.75
N ARG A 2 -29.31 -23.61 -6.71
CA ARG A 2 -28.63 -23.39 -7.99
C ARG A 2 -27.67 -22.22 -7.81
N LEU A 3 -26.37 -22.46 -7.93
CA LEU A 3 -25.37 -21.40 -7.86
C LEU A 3 -25.27 -20.74 -9.23
N GLU A 4 -25.87 -19.56 -9.37
CA GLU A 4 -25.75 -18.75 -10.58
C GLU A 4 -24.29 -18.31 -10.76
N ARG A 5 -23.71 -18.61 -11.93
CA ARG A 5 -22.31 -18.30 -12.24
C ARG A 5 -22.17 -16.81 -12.49
N VAL A 6 -21.64 -16.09 -11.51
CA VAL A 6 -21.30 -14.67 -11.63
C VAL A 6 -20.05 -14.51 -12.51
N SER A 7 -20.10 -13.61 -13.49
CA SER A 7 -18.95 -13.33 -14.36
C SER A 7 -17.77 -12.78 -13.55
N PHE A 8 -16.54 -13.07 -13.98
CA PHE A 8 -15.34 -12.48 -13.36
C PHE A 8 -15.38 -10.95 -13.36
N ALA A 9 -15.87 -10.35 -14.46
CA ALA A 9 -16.04 -8.90 -14.55
C ALA A 9 -16.90 -8.35 -13.41
N LYS A 10 -18.02 -9.02 -13.10
CA LYS A 10 -18.91 -8.61 -12.01
C LYS A 10 -18.28 -8.81 -10.62
N ARG A 11 -17.51 -9.88 -10.44
CA ARG A 11 -16.77 -10.15 -9.18
C ARG A 11 -15.67 -9.12 -8.94
N PHE A 12 -15.00 -8.65 -9.99
CA PHE A 12 -13.90 -7.69 -9.89
C PHE A 12 -14.36 -6.22 -9.85
N GLU A 13 -15.64 -5.94 -10.08
CA GLU A 13 -16.18 -4.59 -10.09
C GLU A 13 -15.88 -3.82 -8.80
N THR A 14 -15.96 -4.49 -7.64
CA THR A 14 -15.64 -3.90 -6.32
C THR A 14 -14.17 -3.52 -6.17
N TYR A 15 -13.26 -4.17 -6.90
CA TYR A 15 -11.81 -3.91 -6.82
C TYR A 15 -11.34 -2.79 -7.75
N ARG A 16 -12.23 -2.19 -8.56
CA ARG A 16 -11.88 -1.06 -9.44
C ARG A 16 -11.24 0.12 -8.70
N GLY A 17 -11.59 0.35 -7.44
CA GLY A 17 -10.95 1.38 -6.61
C GLY A 17 -9.53 1.02 -6.20
N ALA A 18 -9.28 -0.26 -5.91
CA ALA A 18 -8.00 -0.76 -5.41
C ALA A 18 -6.87 -0.70 -6.45
N ILE A 19 -7.21 -0.69 -7.75
CA ILE A 19 -6.24 -0.57 -8.84
C ILE A 19 -5.87 0.89 -9.17
N LYS A 20 -6.49 1.88 -8.51
CA LYS A 20 -6.09 3.27 -8.64
C LYS A 20 -4.82 3.48 -7.81
N LEU A 21 -3.68 3.52 -8.49
CA LEU A 21 -2.43 3.92 -7.86
C LEU A 21 -2.46 5.42 -7.51
N PRO A 22 -1.91 5.81 -6.35
CA PRO A 22 -1.74 7.21 -6.02
C PRO A 22 -0.86 7.90 -7.06
N SER A 23 -1.21 9.12 -7.44
CA SER A 23 -0.52 9.91 -8.46
C SER A 23 0.83 10.46 -8.00
N GLN A 24 1.13 10.37 -6.71
CA GLN A 24 2.36 10.88 -6.11
C GLN A 24 3.04 9.75 -5.34
N PRO A 25 4.37 9.63 -5.44
CA PRO A 25 5.11 8.69 -4.61
C PRO A 25 4.88 9.08 -3.14
N ILE A 26 4.40 8.13 -2.34
CA ILE A 26 4.07 8.36 -0.94
C ILE A 26 5.40 8.37 -0.16
N LEU A 27 6.04 9.53 -0.16
CA LEU A 27 7.10 10.05 0.73
C LEU A 27 7.92 8.99 1.50
N GLU A 28 9.22 8.92 1.18
CA GLU A 28 10.18 8.09 1.90
C GLU A 28 10.75 8.84 3.12
N GLY A 29 10.42 8.35 4.31
CA GLY A 29 11.12 8.71 5.55
C GLY A 29 12.16 7.66 5.92
N ARG A 30 12.93 7.91 6.98
CA ARG A 30 13.94 6.99 7.50
C ARG A 30 13.60 6.56 8.92
N LEU A 31 13.71 5.27 9.20
CA LEU A 31 13.69 4.78 10.57
C LEU A 31 14.94 5.24 11.33
N LEU A 32 14.73 5.93 12.45
CA LEU A 32 15.79 6.42 13.32
C LEU A 32 16.24 5.34 14.29
N ARG A 33 15.29 4.75 15.02
CA ARG A 33 15.54 3.72 16.02
C ARG A 33 14.27 2.94 16.36
N MET A 34 14.49 1.78 16.94
CA MET A 34 13.45 0.96 17.56
C MET A 34 13.57 1.09 19.08
N VAL A 35 12.46 1.39 19.75
CA VAL A 35 12.40 1.48 21.21
C VAL A 35 11.34 0.50 21.69
N GLY A 36 11.75 -0.73 21.95
CA GLY A 36 10.83 -1.82 22.26
C GLY A 36 9.91 -2.13 21.06
N LEU A 37 8.61 -1.87 21.20
CA LEU A 37 7.60 -2.14 20.17
C LEU A 37 7.29 -0.92 19.29
N THR A 38 7.86 0.25 19.60
CA THR A 38 7.63 1.48 18.86
C THR A 38 8.81 1.77 17.93
N LEU A 39 8.50 2.36 16.78
CA LEU A 39 9.46 2.79 15.77
C LEU A 39 9.43 4.31 15.68
N GLU A 40 10.61 4.92 15.74
CA GLU A 40 10.78 6.34 15.49
C GLU A 40 11.27 6.54 14.06
N ALA A 41 10.67 7.51 13.36
CA ALA A 41 10.98 7.81 11.99
C ALA A 41 10.99 9.32 11.75
N GLU A 42 11.86 9.77 10.84
CA GLU A 42 11.94 11.15 10.40
C GLU A 42 11.72 11.27 8.89
N GLY A 43 11.51 12.51 8.41
CA GLY A 43 11.35 12.78 6.98
C GLY A 43 9.99 12.39 6.40
N LEU A 44 9.06 11.85 7.21
CA LEU A 44 7.71 11.50 6.77
C LEU A 44 6.65 12.42 7.39
N ARG A 45 5.57 12.68 6.64
CA ARG A 45 4.36 13.34 7.14
C ARG A 45 3.19 12.40 6.91
N ALA A 46 2.68 11.78 7.97
CA ALA A 46 1.51 10.92 7.93
C ALA A 46 0.46 11.40 8.92
N ALA A 47 -0.81 11.22 8.58
CA ALA A 47 -1.89 11.47 9.53
C ALA A 47 -1.83 10.44 10.67
N VAL A 48 -2.23 10.85 11.87
CA VAL A 48 -2.31 9.95 13.03
C VAL A 48 -3.24 8.77 12.69
N GLY A 49 -2.79 7.55 12.98
CA GLY A 49 -3.51 6.31 12.64
C GLY A 49 -3.30 5.80 11.20
N SER A 50 -2.52 6.50 10.37
CA SER A 50 -2.14 6.01 9.05
C SER A 50 -1.26 4.76 9.14
N ARG A 51 -1.40 3.87 8.17
CA ARG A 51 -0.51 2.71 8.02
C ARG A 51 0.78 3.12 7.30
N CYS A 52 1.92 2.94 7.95
CA CYS A 52 3.23 3.03 7.31
C CYS A 52 3.73 1.62 6.93
N MET A 53 4.46 1.53 5.82
CA MET A 53 5.17 0.30 5.43
C MET A 53 6.63 0.45 5.84
N VAL A 54 7.16 -0.51 6.61
CA VAL A 54 8.59 -0.57 6.92
C VAL A 54 9.28 -1.34 5.80
N ILE A 55 10.27 -0.71 5.19
CA ILE A 55 11.04 -1.25 4.08
C ILE A 55 12.41 -1.70 4.61
N ASN A 56 12.78 -2.95 4.33
CA ASN A 56 14.14 -3.45 4.45
C ASN A 56 14.68 -3.80 3.05
N ASP A 57 15.98 -4.01 2.94
CA ASP A 57 16.65 -4.21 1.64
C ASP A 57 16.19 -5.47 0.89
N ASP A 58 15.63 -6.47 1.59
CA ASP A 58 15.28 -7.76 0.98
C ASP A 58 13.86 -7.83 0.41
N SER A 59 12.92 -7.01 0.89
CA SER A 59 11.48 -7.25 0.69
C SER A 59 10.71 -6.17 -0.05
N TYR A 60 11.32 -5.03 -0.39
CA TYR A 60 10.62 -3.96 -1.09
C TYR A 60 10.68 -4.13 -2.61
N GLN A 61 9.52 -4.40 -3.19
CA GLN A 61 9.31 -4.32 -4.63
C GLN A 61 8.53 -3.04 -4.94
N PRO A 62 9.14 -2.04 -5.59
CA PRO A 62 8.44 -0.81 -5.92
C PRO A 62 7.27 -1.13 -6.87
N PRO A 63 6.09 -0.50 -6.67
CA PRO A 63 4.97 -0.69 -7.57
C PRO A 63 5.39 -0.26 -8.98
N ARG A 64 5.35 -1.18 -9.94
CA ARG A 64 5.66 -0.88 -11.34
C ARG A 64 4.60 0.08 -11.86
N SER A 65 4.94 1.37 -11.93
CA SER A 65 4.13 2.35 -12.64
C SER A 65 4.09 1.93 -14.11
N ARG A 66 2.91 1.56 -14.59
CA ARG A 66 2.72 1.31 -16.01
C ARG A 66 2.84 2.67 -16.71
N PRO A 67 3.81 2.90 -17.61
CA PRO A 67 3.81 4.13 -18.40
C PRO A 67 2.51 4.20 -19.20
N ARG A 68 1.90 5.39 -19.22
CA ARG A 68 0.67 5.66 -19.95
C ARG A 68 0.86 5.45 -21.44
#